data_AF-A0A0S4L257-F1
#
_entry.id   AF-A0A0S4L257-F1
#
_cell.length_a   1.000
_cell.length_b   1.000
_cell.length_c   1.000
_cell.angle_alpha   90.00
_cell.angle_beta   90.00
_cell.angle_gamma   90.00
#
_symmetry.space_group_name_H-M   'P 1'
#
loop_
_entity.id
_entity.type
_entity.pdbx_description
1 polymer ?
#
loop_
_entity_poly.entity_id
_entity_poly.type
_entity_poly.pdbx_seq_one_letter_code
_entity_poly.pdbx_strand_id
1 'polypeptide(L)'
;MFFGHYLAHKIPLFWIFHQIHHSAEVLTPVTVYRGHPIDALMASVVISIITALVAVTYTTTSGEPVGELTILGLNAFTFFFYMAGHHLRHSHIWLSYGPIVSWVFQSPAQHQIHHSKAPKHWDKNFGFVFSIWDALFGTLYIPREKESLQLGIVNANSEDFSTVSKLYVLPVVKAARYILGKREARAVTIGGVSAKRD
;
A
#
# COMPACT_ATOMS: atom_id res chain seq x y z
N MET A 1 2.32 -0.31 9.36
CA MET A 1 2.23 -0.49 7.88
C MET A 1 0.79 -0.65 7.41
N PHE A 2 0.07 -1.71 7.81
CA PHE A 2 -1.31 -1.98 7.35
C PHE A 2 -2.24 -0.75 7.44
N PHE A 3 -2.38 -0.13 8.63
CA PHE A 3 -3.29 1.01 8.79
C PHE A 3 -2.97 2.20 7.90
N GLY A 4 -1.69 2.55 7.70
CA GLY A 4 -1.32 3.64 6.82
C GLY A 4 -1.77 3.37 5.38
N HIS A 5 -1.55 2.14 4.91
CA HIS A 5 -1.95 1.70 3.58
C HIS A 5 -3.47 1.60 3.43
N TYR A 6 -4.15 1.01 4.42
CA TYR A 6 -5.61 0.95 4.48
C TYR A 6 -6.23 2.35 4.43
N LEU A 7 -5.74 3.30 5.22
CA LEU A 7 -6.22 4.68 5.20
C LEU A 7 -5.94 5.36 3.85
N ALA A 8 -4.79 5.07 3.22
CA ALA A 8 -4.47 5.56 1.88
C ALA A 8 -5.46 5.10 0.82
N HIS A 9 -6.06 3.92 1.01
CA HIS A 9 -7.13 3.37 0.18
C HIS A 9 -8.54 3.71 0.65
N LYS A 10 -8.76 4.34 1.81
CA LYS A 10 -10.12 4.61 2.32
C LYS A 10 -10.44 6.09 2.47
N ILE A 11 -9.43 6.94 2.55
CA ILE A 11 -9.58 8.39 2.65
C ILE A 11 -9.28 8.99 1.27
N PRO A 12 -10.24 9.68 0.61
CA PRO A 12 -10.02 10.21 -0.74
C PRO A 12 -8.82 11.14 -0.83
N LEU A 13 -8.61 11.99 0.18
CA LEU A 13 -7.46 12.90 0.23
C LEU A 13 -6.13 12.15 0.22
N PHE A 14 -6.06 10.99 0.88
CA PHE A 14 -4.86 10.18 0.95
C PHE A 14 -4.64 9.42 -0.36
N TRP A 15 -5.73 8.89 -0.92
CA TRP A 15 -5.71 8.25 -2.23
C TRP A 15 -5.17 9.15 -3.33
N ILE A 16 -5.43 10.47 -3.28
CA ILE A 16 -4.91 11.42 -4.28
C ILE A 16 -3.40 11.29 -4.46
N PHE A 17 -2.67 11.07 -3.37
CA PHE A 17 -1.22 10.89 -3.38
C PHE A 17 -0.82 9.44 -3.61
N HIS A 18 -1.52 8.51 -2.95
CA HIS A 18 -1.21 7.09 -3.03
C HIS A 18 -1.46 6.48 -4.42
N GLN A 19 -2.44 6.98 -5.18
CA GLN A 19 -2.74 6.47 -6.52
C GLN A 19 -1.54 6.55 -7.47
N ILE A 20 -0.56 7.43 -7.23
CA ILE A 20 0.67 7.48 -8.04
C ILE A 20 1.39 6.14 -7.99
N HIS A 21 1.42 5.51 -6.82
CA HIS A 21 1.96 4.16 -6.65
C HIS A 21 1.24 3.14 -7.52
N HIS A 22 -0.10 3.20 -7.53
CA HIS A 22 -0.97 2.34 -8.31
C HIS A 22 -1.08 2.69 -9.80
N SER A 23 -0.54 3.84 -10.23
CA SER A 23 -0.59 4.27 -11.63
C SER A 23 0.32 3.46 -12.56
N ALA A 24 1.22 2.64 -12.00
CA ALA A 24 2.11 1.81 -12.80
C ALA A 24 1.34 0.68 -13.50
N GLU A 25 1.43 0.63 -14.83
CA GLU A 25 0.83 -0.43 -15.64
C GLU A 25 1.71 -1.69 -15.71
N VAL A 26 2.96 -1.58 -15.26
CA VAL A 26 3.94 -2.67 -15.16
C VAL A 26 4.69 -2.58 -13.84
N LEU A 27 4.83 -3.72 -13.15
CA LEU A 27 5.63 -3.82 -11.93
C LEU A 27 7.08 -4.19 -12.26
N THR A 28 7.98 -3.31 -11.86
CA THR A 28 9.43 -3.55 -11.82
C THR A 28 9.94 -3.23 -10.42
N PRO A 29 11.07 -3.79 -9.95
CA PRO A 29 11.58 -3.48 -8.61
C PRO A 29 11.71 -1.97 -8.33
N VAL A 30 11.91 -1.15 -9.38
CA VAL A 30 11.97 0.32 -9.28
C VAL A 30 10.60 0.96 -9.02
N THR A 31 9.50 0.31 -9.40
CA THR A 31 8.13 0.78 -9.17
C THR A 31 7.82 1.03 -7.69
N VAL A 32 8.55 0.38 -6.76
CA VAL A 32 8.43 0.69 -5.31
C VAL A 32 8.70 2.16 -4.99
N TYR A 33 9.54 2.84 -5.78
CA TYR A 33 9.91 4.24 -5.59
C TYR A 33 9.01 5.21 -6.36
N ARG A 34 8.06 4.70 -7.17
CA ARG A 34 7.04 5.52 -7.81
C ARG A 34 6.00 5.91 -6.75
N GLY A 35 6.23 7.03 -6.09
CA GLY A 35 5.35 7.52 -5.02
C GLY A 35 5.49 9.01 -4.81
N HIS A 36 4.54 9.59 -4.06
CA HIS A 36 4.56 11.00 -3.71
C HIS A 36 5.15 11.21 -2.30
N PRO A 37 5.94 12.25 -2.04
CA PRO A 37 6.49 12.50 -0.69
C PRO A 37 5.41 12.66 0.40
N ILE A 38 4.25 13.22 0.05
CA ILE A 38 3.12 13.33 1.00
C ILE A 38 2.57 11.94 1.37
N ASP A 39 2.54 10.99 0.45
CA ASP A 39 2.13 9.61 0.75
C ASP A 39 3.13 8.95 1.73
N ALA A 40 4.43 9.13 1.48
CA ALA A 40 5.48 8.66 2.37
C ALA A 40 5.43 9.32 3.76
N LEU A 41 5.14 10.62 3.83
CA LEU A 41 4.97 11.37 5.09
C LEU A 41 3.76 10.86 5.87
N MET A 42 2.62 10.68 5.21
CA MET A 42 1.41 10.14 5.83
C MET A 42 1.63 8.74 6.38
N ALA A 43 2.27 7.85 5.60
CA ALA A 43 2.64 6.53 6.07
C ALA A 43 3.57 6.61 7.28
N SER A 44 4.60 7.47 7.23
CA SER A 44 5.55 7.69 8.32
C SER A 44 4.87 8.18 9.59
N VAL A 45 3.93 9.12 9.51
CA VAL A 45 3.17 9.60 10.69
C VAL A 45 2.39 8.46 11.35
N VAL A 46 1.66 7.65 10.56
CA VAL A 46 0.88 6.52 11.08
C VAL A 46 1.80 5.47 11.72
N ILE A 47 2.94 5.16 11.06
CA ILE A 47 3.92 4.21 11.59
C ILE A 47 4.51 4.74 12.91
N SER A 48 4.95 6.00 12.95
CA SER A 48 5.56 6.61 14.14
C SER A 48 4.61 6.64 15.33
N ILE A 49 3.33 6.96 15.12
CA ILE A 49 2.33 6.96 16.21
C ILE A 49 2.16 5.54 16.77
N ILE A 50 2.00 4.54 15.91
CA ILE A 50 1.79 3.15 16.34
C ILE A 50 3.05 2.60 17.03
N THR A 51 4.23 2.81 16.44
CA THR A 51 5.50 2.37 17.01
C THR A 51 5.78 3.05 18.34
N ALA A 52 5.53 4.36 18.46
CA ALA A 52 5.68 5.07 19.72
C ALA A 52 4.72 4.54 20.79
N LEU A 53 3.46 4.27 20.44
CA LEU A 53 2.50 3.68 21.37
C LEU A 53 2.98 2.32 21.88
N VAL A 54 3.41 1.42 20.99
CA VAL A 54 3.94 0.10 21.37
C VAL A 54 5.19 0.23 22.23
N ALA A 55 6.13 1.10 21.85
CA ALA A 55 7.37 1.30 22.57
C ALA A 55 7.15 1.87 23.98
N VAL A 56 6.27 2.88 24.11
CA VAL A 56 5.90 3.46 25.40
C VAL A 56 5.22 2.40 26.27
N THR A 57 4.23 1.67 25.75
CA THR A 57 3.54 0.61 26.50
C THR A 57 4.50 -0.48 26.97
N TYR A 58 5.39 -0.96 26.09
CA TYR A 58 6.39 -1.96 26.47
C TYR A 58 7.34 -1.42 27.54
N THR A 59 7.87 -0.21 27.35
CA THR A 59 8.87 0.36 28.27
C THR A 59 8.26 0.63 29.64
N THR A 60 7.01 1.10 29.72
CA THR A 60 6.34 1.35 31.01
C THR A 60 5.91 0.07 31.73
N THR A 61 5.64 -1.02 31.01
CA THR A 61 5.21 -2.29 31.60
C THR A 61 6.36 -3.23 31.95
N SER A 62 7.44 -3.22 31.16
CA SER A 62 8.62 -4.07 31.37
C SER A 62 9.73 -3.38 32.17
N GLY A 63 9.76 -2.05 32.20
CA GLY A 63 10.87 -1.26 32.75
C GLY A 63 12.10 -1.19 31.83
N GLU A 64 12.06 -1.87 30.68
CA GLU A 64 13.19 -2.00 29.76
C GLU A 64 12.87 -1.32 28.42
N PRO A 65 13.86 -0.69 27.76
CA PRO A 65 13.67 -0.18 26.40
C PRO A 65 13.44 -1.34 25.42
N VAL A 66 12.76 -1.04 24.31
CA VAL A 66 12.60 -2.01 23.21
C VAL A 66 13.97 -2.23 22.56
N GLY A 67 14.53 -3.43 22.73
CA GLY A 67 15.73 -3.85 22.00
C GLY A 67 15.40 -4.22 20.56
N GLU A 68 16.30 -3.90 19.62
CA GLU A 68 16.19 -4.29 18.22
C GLU A 68 17.40 -5.10 17.78
N LEU A 69 17.17 -6.34 17.32
CA LEU A 69 18.19 -7.11 16.63
C LEU A 69 18.27 -6.61 15.19
N THR A 70 19.44 -6.14 14.77
CA THR A 70 19.67 -5.67 13.40
C THR A 70 20.71 -6.53 12.68
N ILE A 71 20.53 -6.68 11.37
CA ILE A 71 21.46 -7.32 10.43
C ILE A 71 21.66 -6.33 9.29
N LEU A 72 22.91 -5.87 9.09
CA LEU A 72 23.26 -4.86 8.09
C LEU A 72 22.42 -3.57 8.18
N GLY A 73 22.04 -3.16 9.40
CA GLY A 73 21.22 -1.96 9.64
C GLY A 73 19.72 -2.13 9.39
N LEU A 74 19.26 -3.34 9.05
CA LEU A 74 17.84 -3.68 8.97
C LEU A 74 17.42 -4.48 10.20
N ASN A 75 16.18 -4.29 10.66
CA ASN A 75 15.53 -5.20 11.59
C ASN A 75 15.70 -6.65 11.11
N ALA A 76 16.17 -7.56 11.97
CA ALA A 76 16.48 -8.94 11.59
C ALA A 76 15.28 -9.67 10.97
N PHE A 77 14.07 -9.44 11.48
CA PHE A 77 12.86 -10.02 10.90
C PHE A 77 12.61 -9.48 9.49
N THR A 78 12.74 -8.17 9.27
CA THR A 78 12.64 -7.57 7.93
C THR A 78 13.72 -8.10 6.99
N PHE A 79 14.96 -8.26 7.47
CA PHE A 79 16.06 -8.83 6.69
C PHE A 79 15.72 -10.23 6.17
N PHE A 80 15.31 -11.15 7.06
CA PHE A 80 14.91 -12.49 6.64
C PHE A 80 13.66 -12.49 5.76
N PHE A 81 12.72 -11.59 6.00
CA PHE A 81 11.53 -11.49 5.16
C PHE A 81 11.84 -10.99 3.75
N TYR A 82 12.81 -10.09 3.60
CA TYR A 82 13.35 -9.73 2.28
C TYR A 82 14.04 -10.91 1.61
N MET A 83 14.80 -11.72 2.34
CA MET A 83 15.38 -12.97 1.80
C MET A 83 14.31 -13.98 1.36
N ALA A 84 13.16 -14.01 2.03
CA ALA A 84 12.02 -14.84 1.67
C ALA A 84 11.26 -14.36 0.40
N GLY A 85 11.76 -13.31 -0.27
CA GLY A 85 11.23 -12.86 -1.57
C GLY A 85 10.29 -11.66 -1.49
N HIS A 86 10.11 -11.02 -0.33
CA HIS A 86 9.23 -9.85 -0.20
C HIS A 86 9.60 -8.67 -1.12
N HIS A 87 10.87 -8.54 -1.49
CA HIS A 87 11.33 -7.52 -2.46
C HIS A 87 10.77 -7.74 -3.88
N LEU A 88 10.26 -8.94 -4.18
CA LEU A 88 9.66 -9.29 -5.48
C LEU A 88 8.23 -8.78 -5.65
N ARG A 89 7.62 -8.19 -4.61
CA ARG A 89 6.23 -7.73 -4.62
C ARG A 89 5.93 -6.68 -5.69
N HIS A 90 6.94 -5.92 -6.10
CA HIS A 90 6.87 -4.99 -7.24
C HIS A 90 7.59 -5.52 -8.48
N SER A 91 7.75 -6.82 -8.66
CA SER A 91 8.33 -7.40 -9.88
C SER A 91 7.27 -8.14 -10.72
N HIS A 92 7.66 -8.60 -11.90
CA HIS A 92 6.84 -9.52 -12.72
C HIS A 92 6.91 -10.99 -12.23
N ILE A 93 7.74 -11.28 -11.23
CA ILE A 93 7.94 -12.63 -10.70
C ILE A 93 6.78 -12.94 -9.75
N TRP A 94 5.97 -13.91 -10.14
CA TRP A 94 4.86 -14.39 -9.32
C TRP A 94 5.38 -15.34 -8.24
N LEU A 95 5.32 -14.91 -6.99
CA LEU A 95 5.65 -15.75 -5.83
C LEU A 95 4.48 -15.73 -4.84
N SER A 96 3.77 -16.85 -4.77
CA SER A 96 2.73 -17.10 -3.76
C SER A 96 3.33 -17.97 -2.65
N TYR A 97 2.97 -17.70 -1.40
CA TYR A 97 3.35 -18.56 -0.27
C TYR A 97 2.35 -19.71 -0.05
N GLY A 98 1.34 -19.84 -0.92
CA GLY A 98 0.27 -20.83 -0.79
C GLY A 98 -0.75 -20.44 0.28
N PRO A 99 -1.91 -21.12 0.32
CA PRO A 99 -3.06 -20.69 1.11
C PRO A 99 -2.76 -20.53 2.59
N ILE A 100 -2.07 -21.51 3.19
CA ILE A 100 -1.84 -21.56 4.64
C ILE A 100 -0.91 -20.43 5.10
N VAL A 101 0.23 -20.26 4.43
CA VAL A 101 1.21 -19.22 4.81
C VAL A 101 0.67 -17.83 4.48
N SER A 102 -0.04 -17.68 3.34
CA SER A 102 -0.62 -16.41 2.91
C SER A 102 -1.75 -15.86 3.79
N TRP A 103 -2.25 -16.65 4.76
CA TRP A 103 -3.15 -16.16 5.82
C TRP A 103 -2.43 -15.31 6.87
N VAL A 104 -1.14 -15.59 7.11
CA VAL A 104 -0.34 -14.90 8.14
C VAL A 104 0.64 -13.93 7.50
N PHE A 105 1.36 -14.38 6.47
CA PHE A 105 2.39 -13.59 5.78
C PHE A 105 1.95 -13.17 4.39
N GLN A 106 2.21 -11.90 4.08
CA GLN A 106 1.91 -11.31 2.80
C GLN A 106 2.92 -11.80 1.75
N SER A 107 2.41 -12.43 0.68
CA SER A 107 3.23 -12.88 -0.44
C SER A 107 3.34 -11.84 -1.56
N PRO A 108 4.43 -11.84 -2.35
CA PRO A 108 4.54 -10.99 -3.54
C PRO A 108 3.31 -11.05 -4.45
N ALA A 109 2.76 -12.24 -4.69
CA ALA A 109 1.53 -12.44 -5.46
C ALA A 109 0.32 -11.68 -4.89
N GLN A 110 0.13 -11.68 -3.57
CA GLN A 110 -0.96 -10.93 -2.92
C GLN A 110 -0.82 -9.41 -3.13
N HIS A 111 0.42 -8.90 -3.20
CA HIS A 111 0.70 -7.46 -3.38
C HIS A 111 0.52 -7.07 -4.85
N GLN A 112 0.94 -7.93 -5.76
CA GLN A 112 0.70 -7.75 -7.19
C GLN A 112 -0.82 -7.72 -7.47
N ILE A 113 -1.59 -8.61 -6.86
CA ILE A 113 -3.07 -8.61 -6.93
C ILE A 113 -3.65 -7.29 -6.41
N HIS A 114 -3.11 -6.77 -5.32
CA HIS A 114 -3.54 -5.47 -4.78
C HIS A 114 -3.34 -4.31 -5.78
N HIS A 115 -2.35 -4.40 -6.66
CA HIS A 115 -2.13 -3.45 -7.77
C HIS A 115 -3.05 -3.68 -8.98
N SER A 116 -3.85 -4.74 -8.98
CA SER A 116 -4.71 -5.09 -10.10
C SER A 116 -5.94 -4.20 -10.20
N LYS A 117 -6.27 -3.82 -11.44
CA LYS A 117 -7.47 -3.04 -11.74
C LYS A 117 -8.75 -3.89 -11.84
N ALA A 118 -8.65 -5.22 -11.68
CA ALA A 118 -9.80 -6.11 -11.79
C ALA A 118 -10.77 -5.96 -10.59
N PRO A 119 -12.10 -5.91 -10.81
CA PRO A 119 -13.07 -5.66 -9.73
C PRO A 119 -12.97 -6.58 -8.52
N LYS A 120 -12.65 -7.87 -8.72
CA LYS A 120 -12.47 -8.85 -7.64
C LYS A 120 -11.26 -8.58 -6.73
N HIS A 121 -10.33 -7.73 -7.16
CA HIS A 121 -9.10 -7.40 -6.45
C HIS A 121 -9.17 -6.05 -5.72
N TRP A 122 -10.24 -5.28 -5.95
CA TRP A 122 -10.42 -3.98 -5.31
C TRP A 122 -10.46 -4.10 -3.80
N ASP A 123 -9.75 -3.20 -3.14
CA ASP A 123 -9.64 -3.13 -1.68
C ASP A 123 -9.19 -4.44 -1.01
N LYS A 124 -8.27 -5.16 -1.67
CA LYS A 124 -7.67 -6.39 -1.13
C LYS A 124 -6.19 -6.22 -0.80
N ASN A 125 -5.72 -6.99 0.18
CA ASN A 125 -4.30 -7.20 0.52
C ASN A 125 -3.49 -5.92 0.80
N PHE A 126 -3.91 -5.14 1.79
CA PHE A 126 -3.20 -3.95 2.27
C PHE A 126 -2.01 -4.26 3.18
N GLY A 127 -1.86 -5.51 3.64
CA GLY A 127 -0.75 -5.96 4.47
C GLY A 127 0.61 -5.67 3.83
N PHE A 128 1.62 -5.50 4.67
CA PHE A 128 3.01 -5.31 4.22
C PHE A 128 3.87 -6.55 4.49
N VAL A 129 3.91 -6.99 5.75
CA VAL A 129 4.50 -8.30 6.11
C VAL A 129 3.41 -9.29 6.51
N PHE A 130 2.46 -8.85 7.33
CA PHE A 130 1.43 -9.73 7.84
C PHE A 130 0.09 -9.49 7.14
N SER A 131 -0.44 -10.54 6.52
CA SER A 131 -1.79 -10.59 5.94
C SER A 131 -2.87 -10.94 6.97
N ILE A 132 -2.51 -11.26 8.21
CA ILE A 132 -3.48 -11.43 9.30
C ILE A 132 -4.33 -10.16 9.50
N TRP A 133 -3.75 -8.99 9.26
CA TRP A 133 -4.51 -7.74 9.30
C TRP A 133 -5.56 -7.69 8.19
N ASP A 134 -5.23 -8.19 7.00
CA ASP A 134 -6.22 -8.30 5.93
C ASP A 134 -7.34 -9.28 6.27
N ALA A 135 -7.03 -10.38 6.96
CA ALA A 135 -8.05 -11.31 7.45
C ALA A 135 -9.00 -10.62 8.43
N LEU A 136 -8.45 -9.92 9.42
CA LEU A 136 -9.20 -9.24 10.47
C LEU A 136 -10.12 -8.14 9.92
N PHE A 137 -9.71 -7.47 8.85
CA PHE A 137 -10.46 -6.37 8.24
C PHE A 137 -11.27 -6.79 7.00
N GLY A 138 -11.32 -8.09 6.67
CA GLY A 138 -12.08 -8.61 5.53
C GLY A 138 -11.51 -8.22 4.15
N THR A 139 -10.24 -7.84 4.09
CA THR A 139 -9.53 -7.41 2.88
C THR A 139 -8.60 -8.49 2.35
N LEU A 140 -8.56 -9.68 2.97
CA LEU A 140 -7.72 -10.78 2.52
C LEU A 140 -8.22 -11.37 1.19
N TYR A 141 -7.30 -11.49 0.24
CA TYR A 141 -7.47 -12.26 -0.98
C TYR A 141 -6.25 -13.15 -1.18
N ILE A 142 -6.46 -14.47 -1.22
CA ILE A 142 -5.38 -15.43 -1.45
C ILE A 142 -5.60 -16.09 -2.82
N PRO A 143 -4.68 -15.92 -3.78
CA PRO A 143 -4.79 -16.59 -5.07
C PRO A 143 -4.66 -18.11 -4.90
N ARG A 144 -5.49 -18.87 -5.61
CA ARG A 144 -5.37 -20.34 -5.70
C ARG A 144 -4.36 -20.78 -6.75
N GLU A 145 -4.20 -19.97 -7.79
CA GLU A 145 -3.31 -20.20 -8.92
C GLU A 145 -2.69 -18.88 -9.39
N LYS A 146 -1.78 -18.93 -10.35
CA LYS A 146 -1.22 -17.71 -10.95
C LYS A 146 -2.28 -16.99 -11.77
N GLU A 147 -2.42 -15.69 -11.56
CA GLU A 147 -3.40 -14.87 -12.28
C GLU A 147 -2.72 -13.91 -13.26
N SER A 148 -3.35 -13.71 -14.42
CA SER A 148 -2.95 -12.66 -15.35
C SER A 148 -3.50 -11.32 -14.88
N LEU A 149 -2.63 -10.42 -14.45
CA LEU A 149 -3.03 -9.13 -13.90
C LEU A 149 -2.97 -8.05 -14.96
N GLN A 150 -4.02 -7.24 -15.03
CA GLN A 150 -3.95 -5.92 -15.63
C GLN A 150 -3.79 -4.91 -14.50
N LEU A 151 -2.78 -4.05 -14.61
CA LEU A 151 -2.40 -3.08 -13.59
C LEU A 151 -2.73 -1.65 -14.03
N GLY A 152 -2.48 -0.69 -13.16
CA GLY A 152 -2.84 0.71 -13.35
C GLY A 152 -4.15 1.09 -12.68
N ILE A 153 -4.58 2.33 -12.89
CA ILE A 153 -5.82 2.87 -12.31
C ILE A 153 -6.96 2.75 -13.33
N VAL A 154 -8.13 2.30 -12.88
CA VAL A 154 -9.34 2.23 -13.72
C VAL A 154 -9.74 3.65 -14.18
N ASN A 155 -9.97 3.81 -15.48
CA ASN A 155 -10.36 5.08 -16.11
C ASN A 155 -9.39 6.25 -15.89
N ALA A 156 -8.12 5.97 -15.58
CA ALA A 156 -7.12 7.03 -15.49
C ALA A 156 -6.74 7.57 -16.87
N ASN A 157 -6.51 8.88 -16.93
CA ASN A 157 -5.81 9.49 -18.05
C ASN A 157 -4.30 9.22 -17.88
N SER A 158 -3.70 8.45 -18.80
CA SER A 158 -2.27 8.12 -18.76
C SER A 158 -1.39 9.37 -18.75
N GLU A 159 -1.87 10.47 -19.34
CA GLU A 159 -1.19 11.77 -19.33
C GLU A 159 -1.03 12.36 -17.93
N ASP A 160 -1.88 12.02 -16.95
CA ASP A 160 -1.73 12.54 -15.58
C ASP A 160 -0.47 11.98 -14.89
N PHE A 161 0.09 10.89 -15.43
CA PHE A 161 1.15 10.11 -14.81
C PHE A 161 2.41 9.99 -15.69
N SER A 162 2.48 10.79 -16.77
CA SER A 162 3.51 10.69 -17.82
C SER A 162 4.81 11.45 -17.52
N THR A 163 4.82 12.42 -16.59
CA THR A 163 6.02 13.21 -16.26
C THR A 163 6.21 13.38 -14.77
N VAL A 164 7.47 13.54 -14.34
CA VAL A 164 7.82 13.80 -12.93
C VAL A 164 7.07 15.02 -12.42
N SER A 165 7.08 16.14 -13.14
CA SER A 165 6.37 17.36 -12.70
C SER A 165 4.88 17.11 -12.46
N LYS A 166 4.21 16.33 -13.32
CA LYS A 166 2.80 15.98 -13.13
C LYS A 166 2.59 15.09 -11.90
N LEU A 167 3.47 14.11 -11.66
CA LEU A 167 3.44 13.26 -10.48
C LEU A 167 3.54 14.04 -9.17
N TYR A 168 4.21 15.19 -9.13
CA TYR A 168 4.35 15.99 -7.90
C TYR A 168 3.34 17.13 -7.81
N VAL A 169 2.98 17.79 -8.92
CA VAL A 169 2.12 18.98 -8.89
C VAL A 169 0.64 18.64 -8.95
N LEU A 170 0.23 17.70 -9.82
CA LEU A 170 -1.20 17.39 -10.01
C LEU A 170 -1.88 16.89 -8.73
N PRO A 171 -1.29 15.99 -7.91
CA PRO A 171 -1.89 15.56 -6.66
C PRO A 171 -2.13 16.72 -5.69
N VAL A 172 -1.20 17.67 -5.59
CA VAL A 172 -1.35 18.85 -4.71
C VAL A 172 -2.51 19.72 -5.18
N VAL A 173 -2.63 19.95 -6.49
CA VAL A 173 -3.77 20.70 -7.07
C VAL A 173 -5.09 19.95 -6.84
N LYS A 174 -5.12 18.63 -7.05
CA LYS A 174 -6.30 17.79 -6.80
C LYS A 174 -6.71 17.83 -5.32
N ALA A 175 -5.75 17.73 -4.41
CA ALA A 175 -5.95 17.81 -2.97
C ALA A 175 -6.51 19.18 -2.54
N ALA A 176 -5.93 20.28 -3.04
CA ALA A 176 -6.41 21.62 -2.76
C ALA A 176 -7.86 21.83 -3.23
N ARG A 177 -8.20 21.36 -4.45
CA ARG A 177 -9.58 21.42 -4.96
C ARG A 177 -10.55 20.57 -4.14
N TYR A 178 -10.11 19.40 -3.68
CA TYR A 178 -10.89 18.52 -2.80
C TYR A 178 -11.20 19.20 -1.46
N ILE A 179 -10.18 19.79 -0.81
CA ILE A 179 -10.33 20.51 0.47
C ILE A 179 -11.25 21.74 0.32
N LEU A 180 -11.11 22.50 -0.77
CA LEU A 180 -11.93 23.67 -1.06
C LEU A 180 -13.37 23.33 -1.50
N GLY A 181 -13.76 22.05 -1.50
CA GLY A 181 -15.14 21.64 -1.74
C GLY A 181 -15.63 21.81 -3.18
N LYS A 182 -14.73 21.96 -4.17
CA LYS A 182 -15.14 22.07 -5.58
C LYS A 182 -15.81 20.77 -6.03
N ARG A 183 -17.05 20.84 -6.51
CA ARG A 183 -17.91 19.68 -6.86
C ARG A 183 -17.21 18.65 -7.76
N GLU A 184 -16.41 19.10 -8.72
CA GLU A 184 -15.64 18.24 -9.64
C GLU A 184 -14.55 17.39 -8.95
N ALA A 185 -14.04 17.84 -7.79
CA ALA A 185 -12.99 17.15 -7.05
C ALA A 185 -13.53 16.06 -6.10
N ARG A 186 -14.84 16.03 -5.83
CA ARG A 186 -15.46 14.93 -5.05
C ARG A 186 -15.61 13.63 -5.85
N ALA A 187 -15.37 13.68 -7.15
CA ALA A 187 -15.24 12.50 -8.00
C ALA A 187 -13.86 11.83 -7.87
N VAL A 188 -13.03 12.20 -6.88
CA VAL A 188 -11.82 11.42 -6.55
C VAL A 188 -12.24 10.01 -6.19
N THR A 189 -11.98 9.15 -7.16
CA THR A 189 -12.46 7.79 -7.25
C THR A 189 -11.42 6.93 -6.54
N ILE A 190 -11.71 6.49 -5.32
CA ILE A 190 -10.83 5.60 -4.56
C ILE A 190 -10.70 4.28 -5.33
N GLY A 191 -9.46 3.83 -5.58
CA GLY A 191 -9.20 2.58 -6.29
C GLY A 191 -9.73 2.53 -7.73
N GLY A 192 -10.11 3.67 -8.33
CA GLY A 192 -10.74 3.68 -9.66
C GLY A 192 -12.22 3.24 -9.67
N VAL A 193 -12.85 3.06 -8.50
CA VAL A 193 -14.29 2.85 -8.33
C VAL A 193 -14.97 4.09 -7.79
N SER A 194 -16.01 4.57 -8.48
CA SER A 194 -16.79 5.72 -7.99
C SER A 194 -17.32 5.35 -6.62
N ALA A 195 -17.10 6.19 -5.62
CA ALA A 195 -17.74 6.06 -4.31
C ALA A 195 -19.25 6.36 -4.43
N LYS A 196 -19.97 5.63 -5.28
CA LYS A 196 -21.39 5.42 -5.10
C LYS A 196 -21.51 4.40 -3.99
N ARG A 197 -21.72 4.94 -2.78
CA ARG A 197 -22.35 4.19 -1.71
C ARG A 197 -23.77 3.91 -2.20
N ASP A 198 -24.04 2.66 -2.56
CA ASP A 198 -25.40 2.14 -2.59
C ASP A 198 -25.90 1.96 -1.15
#